data_AF-A0A522DU56-F1
#
_entry.id   AF-A0A522DU56-F1
#
_cell.length_a   1.000
_cell.length_b   1.000
_cell.length_c   1.000
_cell.angle_alpha   90.00
_cell.angle_beta   90.00
_cell.angle_gamma   90.00
#
_symmetry.space_group_name_H-M   'P 1'
#
loop_
_entity.id
_entity.type
_entity.pdbx_description
1 polymer ?
#
loop_
_entity_poly.entity_id
_entity_poly.type
_entity_poly.pdbx_seq_one_letter_code
_entity_poly.pdbx_strand_id
1 'polypeptide(L)'
;MSVEITETLGERIKQTRGNMSLVEFANLLGIGKSSLSLYEKNERMPPADFFIRMDALLHIDSVWLLTGKGAASTGEEMTSDEAALLWNYRRCTQEAQAVLTQTALLLPKNGGGVADEKTG
;
A
#
# COMPACT_ATOMS: atom_id res chain seq x y z
N MET A 1 -5.67 -15.14 -19.98
CA MET A 1 -5.63 -13.69 -19.66
C MET A 1 -4.30 -13.43 -18.98
N SER A 2 -3.35 -12.85 -19.71
CA SER A 2 -2.09 -12.40 -19.14
C SER A 2 -2.39 -11.21 -18.24
N VAL A 3 -2.04 -11.31 -16.96
CA VAL A 3 -2.08 -10.14 -16.07
C VAL A 3 -0.89 -9.28 -16.46
N GLU A 4 -1.14 -8.15 -17.10
CA GLU A 4 -0.14 -7.10 -17.31
C GLU A 4 0.30 -6.59 -15.94
N ILE A 5 1.41 -7.12 -15.42
CA ILE A 5 2.08 -6.58 -14.24
C ILE A 5 3.01 -5.48 -14.76
N THR A 6 2.53 -4.24 -14.74
CA THR A 6 3.25 -3.07 -15.29
C THR A 6 4.47 -2.65 -14.47
N GLU A 7 4.61 -3.16 -13.24
CA GLU A 7 5.76 -2.88 -12.37
C GLU A 7 6.28 -4.17 -11.71
N THR A 8 7.59 -4.31 -11.69
CA THR A 8 8.32 -5.41 -11.07
C THR A 8 8.38 -5.28 -9.54
N LEU A 9 8.75 -6.37 -8.87
CA LEU A 9 9.02 -6.35 -7.42
C LEU A 9 10.13 -5.34 -7.08
N GLY A 10 11.21 -5.33 -7.85
CA GLY A 10 12.33 -4.42 -7.65
C GLY A 10 11.93 -2.95 -7.77
N GLU A 11 11.04 -2.62 -8.69
CA GLU A 11 10.49 -1.26 -8.82
C GLU A 11 9.65 -0.87 -7.61
N ARG A 12 8.79 -1.76 -7.10
CA ARG A 12 8.03 -1.49 -5.86
C ARG A 12 8.92 -1.35 -4.64
N ILE A 13 9.97 -2.17 -4.50
CA ILE A 13 10.97 -2.01 -3.43
C ILE A 13 11.64 -0.63 -3.53
N LYS A 14 12.00 -0.22 -4.75
CA LYS A 14 12.60 1.09 -5.01
C LYS A 14 11.63 2.24 -4.70
N GLN A 15 10.34 2.08 -5.02
CA GLN A 15 9.31 3.04 -4.65
C GLN A 15 9.17 3.17 -3.14
N THR A 16 9.14 2.05 -2.41
CA THR A 16 9.07 2.05 -0.94
C THR A 16 10.27 2.74 -0.30
N ARG A 17 11.48 2.55 -0.86
CA ARG A 17 12.67 3.27 -0.40
C ARG A 17 12.53 4.79 -0.56
N GLY A 18 11.81 5.22 -1.60
CA GLY A 18 11.65 6.63 -1.94
C GLY A 18 12.99 7.33 -2.12
N ASN A 19 13.17 8.44 -1.39
CA ASN A 19 14.36 9.29 -1.50
C ASN A 19 15.53 8.85 -0.60
N MET A 20 15.37 7.83 0.25
CA MET A 20 16.48 7.31 1.06
C MET A 20 17.55 6.71 0.15
N SER A 21 18.83 6.86 0.50
CA SER A 21 19.91 6.16 -0.19
C SER A 21 19.81 4.63 0.00
N LEU A 22 20.45 3.87 -0.88
CA LEU A 22 20.55 2.41 -0.73
C LEU A 22 21.21 2.01 0.60
N VAL A 23 22.13 2.82 1.13
CA VAL A 23 22.82 2.51 2.38
C VAL A 23 21.90 2.75 3.57
N GLU A 24 21.21 3.89 3.61
CA GLU A 24 20.26 4.21 4.69
C GLU A 24 19.13 3.18 4.77
N PHE A 25 18.53 2.84 3.63
CA PHE A 25 17.43 1.89 3.59
C PHE A 25 17.86 0.46 3.92
N ALA A 26 19.04 0.04 3.45
CA ALA A 26 19.58 -1.27 3.80
C ALA A 26 19.89 -1.38 5.31
N ASN A 27 20.44 -0.32 5.90
CA ASN A 27 20.70 -0.26 7.34
C ASN A 27 19.40 -0.30 8.15
N LEU A 28 18.36 0.44 7.73
CA LEU A 28 17.05 0.42 8.36
C LEU A 28 16.46 -1.00 8.41
N LEU A 29 16.62 -1.76 7.33
CA LEU A 29 16.14 -3.15 7.24
C LEU A 29 17.12 -4.18 7.80
N GLY A 30 18.30 -3.77 8.28
CA GLY A 30 19.33 -4.68 8.80
C GLY A 30 19.91 -5.62 7.74
N ILE A 31 19.98 -5.20 6.48
CA ILE A 31 20.51 -5.99 5.35
C ILE A 31 21.73 -5.31 4.71
N GLY A 32 22.43 -6.04 3.83
CA GLY A 32 23.53 -5.47 3.05
C GLY A 32 23.04 -4.60 1.88
N LYS A 33 23.71 -3.45 1.65
CA LYS A 33 23.45 -2.56 0.50
C LYS A 33 23.52 -3.29 -0.86
N SER A 34 24.45 -4.23 -1.01
CA SER A 34 24.56 -5.04 -2.23
C SER A 34 23.33 -5.91 -2.44
N SER A 35 22.80 -6.52 -1.37
CA SER A 35 21.55 -7.31 -1.44
C SER A 35 20.37 -6.45 -1.86
N LEU A 36 20.18 -5.28 -1.24
CA LEU A 36 19.12 -4.35 -1.62
C LEU A 36 19.23 -3.92 -3.10
N SER A 37 20.46 -3.62 -3.56
CA SER A 37 20.68 -3.25 -4.96
C SER A 37 20.33 -4.37 -5.95
N LEU A 38 20.56 -5.64 -5.59
CA LEU A 38 20.16 -6.77 -6.44
C LEU A 38 18.63 -6.94 -6.44
N TYR A 39 17.99 -6.69 -5.31
CA TYR A 39 16.53 -6.75 -5.19
C TYR A 39 15.84 -5.68 -6.05
N GLU A 40 16.27 -4.43 -5.95
CA GLU A 40 15.68 -3.32 -6.73
C GLU A 40 15.87 -3.47 -8.25
N LYS A 41 16.87 -4.23 -8.68
CA LYS A 41 17.13 -4.52 -10.10
C LYS A 41 16.45 -5.80 -10.58
N ASN A 42 15.72 -6.51 -9.72
CA ASN A 42 15.17 -7.84 -9.98
C ASN A 42 16.24 -8.90 -10.33
N GLU A 43 17.50 -8.69 -9.93
CA GLU A 43 18.59 -9.64 -10.15
C GLU A 43 18.60 -10.76 -9.08
N ARG A 44 17.90 -10.54 -7.95
CA ARG A 44 17.74 -11.53 -6.88
C ARG A 44 16.41 -11.34 -6.16
N MET A 45 15.77 -12.44 -5.78
CA MET A 45 14.58 -12.40 -4.92
C MET A 45 14.96 -12.19 -3.45
N PRO A 46 14.28 -11.28 -2.72
CA PRO A 46 14.42 -11.17 -1.28
C PRO A 46 13.90 -12.41 -0.55
N PRO A 47 14.50 -12.79 0.60
CA PRO A 47 13.94 -13.81 1.48
C PRO A 47 12.64 -13.33 2.16
N ALA A 48 11.85 -14.25 2.71
CA ALA A 48 10.58 -13.93 3.37
C ALA A 48 10.73 -12.93 4.54
N ASP A 49 11.83 -12.99 5.30
CA ASP A 49 12.07 -12.08 6.41
C ASP A 49 12.26 -10.62 5.98
N PHE A 50 12.65 -10.37 4.73
CA PHE A 50 12.69 -9.02 4.17
C PHE A 50 11.28 -8.39 4.18
N PHE A 51 10.27 -9.11 3.71
CA PHE A 51 8.88 -8.62 3.64
C PHE A 51 8.30 -8.41 5.04
N ILE A 52 8.59 -9.31 5.98
CA ILE A 52 8.18 -9.17 7.39
C ILE A 52 8.77 -7.89 8.01
N ARG A 53 10.03 -7.56 7.71
CA ARG A 53 10.66 -6.31 8.19
C ARG A 53 10.05 -5.07 7.54
N MET A 54 9.72 -5.14 6.25
CA MET A 54 9.07 -4.04 5.53
C MET A 54 7.70 -3.70 6.14
N ASP A 55 6.90 -4.72 6.47
CA ASP A 55 5.62 -4.52 7.17
C ASP A 55 5.86 -3.96 8.59
N ALA A 56 6.73 -4.61 9.38
CA ALA A 56 6.92 -4.24 10.77
C ALA A 56 7.57 -2.85 10.99
N LEU A 57 8.45 -2.41 10.10
CA LEU A 57 9.22 -1.17 10.26
C LEU A 57 8.67 0.00 9.44
N LEU A 58 8.02 -0.28 8.31
CA LEU A 58 7.58 0.73 7.36
C LEU A 58 6.07 0.70 7.11
N HIS A 59 5.35 -0.26 7.71
CA HIS A 59 3.92 -0.48 7.47
C HIS A 59 3.61 -0.66 5.99
N ILE A 60 4.40 -1.51 5.31
CA ILE A 60 4.28 -1.78 3.89
C ILE A 60 3.65 -3.14 3.68
N ASP A 61 2.58 -3.17 2.90
CA ASP A 61 1.81 -4.38 2.65
C ASP A 61 2.62 -5.36 1.79
N SER A 62 2.87 -6.55 2.35
CA SER A 62 3.64 -7.60 1.67
C SER A 62 2.94 -8.16 0.43
N VAL A 63 1.60 -8.19 0.39
CA VAL A 63 0.81 -8.58 -0.78
C VAL A 63 0.98 -7.55 -1.88
N TRP A 64 0.92 -6.26 -1.57
CA TRP A 64 1.21 -5.22 -2.57
C TRP A 64 2.66 -5.31 -3.06
N LEU A 65 3.63 -5.47 -2.15
CA LEU A 65 5.04 -5.58 -2.56
C LEU A 65 5.26 -6.75 -3.52
N LEU A 66 4.65 -7.91 -3.25
CA LEU A 66 4.81 -9.12 -4.07
C LEU A 66 4.01 -9.08 -5.38
N THR A 67 2.79 -8.54 -5.36
CA THR A 67 1.83 -8.73 -6.46
C THR A 67 1.51 -7.45 -7.22
N GLY A 68 1.84 -6.28 -6.67
CA GLY A 68 1.41 -4.97 -7.17
C GLY A 68 -0.08 -4.69 -6.99
N LYS A 69 -0.81 -5.51 -6.23
CA LYS A 69 -2.25 -5.36 -5.99
C LYS A 69 -2.51 -4.92 -4.55
N GLY A 70 -3.53 -4.08 -4.35
CA GLY A 70 -3.90 -3.56 -3.04
C GLY A 70 -3.23 -2.23 -2.72
N ALA A 71 -3.31 -1.79 -1.47
CA ALA A 71 -2.67 -0.58 -0.98
C ALA A 71 -1.19 -0.83 -0.64
N ALA A 72 -0.33 0.15 -0.92
CA ALA A 72 1.11 0.02 -0.67
C ALA A 72 1.46 0.06 0.82
N SER A 73 0.73 0.87 1.61
CA SER A 73 0.86 0.91 3.06
C SER A 73 -0.24 0.08 3.73
N THR A 74 0.12 -0.64 4.79
CA THR A 74 -0.83 -1.22 5.75
C THR A 74 -1.40 -0.16 6.70
N GLY A 75 -0.89 1.08 6.61
CA GLY A 75 -1.28 2.22 7.42
C GLY A 75 -1.52 3.50 6.61
N GLU A 76 -2.50 3.51 5.71
CA GLU A 76 -3.38 4.69 5.78
C GLU A 76 -3.98 4.63 7.17
N GLU A 77 -3.47 5.46 8.10
CA GLU A 77 -4.12 5.61 9.40
C GLU A 77 -5.56 5.98 9.10
N MET A 78 -6.47 5.05 9.42
CA MET A 78 -7.89 5.31 9.31
C MET A 78 -8.14 6.63 10.05
N THR A 79 -8.75 7.57 9.36
CA THR A 79 -9.24 8.76 10.04
C THR A 79 -10.15 8.33 11.19
N SER A 80 -10.27 9.18 12.22
CA SER A 80 -11.19 8.90 13.33
C SER A 80 -12.61 8.58 12.82
N ASP A 81 -13.02 9.21 11.71
CA ASP A 81 -14.32 8.99 11.09
C ASP A 81 -14.42 7.62 10.41
N GLU A 82 -13.39 7.19 9.68
CA GLU A 82 -13.33 5.85 9.09
C GLU A 82 -13.33 4.76 10.17
N ALA A 83 -12.56 4.97 11.24
CA ALA A 83 -12.51 4.04 12.38
C ALA A 83 -13.88 3.96 13.08
N ALA A 84 -14.54 5.10 13.29
CA ALA A 84 -15.88 5.15 13.86
C ALA A 84 -16.92 4.48 12.96
N LEU A 85 -16.84 4.67 11.64
CA LEU A 85 -17.74 4.02 10.68
C LEU A 85 -17.59 2.49 10.74
N LEU A 86 -16.36 1.98 10.75
CA LEU A 86 -16.08 0.55 10.86
C LEU A 86 -16.55 -0.05 12.19
N TRP A 87 -16.35 0.69 13.29
CA TRP A 87 -16.80 0.29 14.63
C TRP A 87 -18.31 0.16 14.70
N ASN A 88 -19.05 1.13 14.15
CA ASN A 88 -20.51 1.10 14.10
C ASN A 88 -21.02 -0.01 13.19
N TYR A 89 -20.42 -0.17 12.00
CA TYR A 89 -20.77 -1.23 11.06
C TYR A 89 -20.67 -2.62 11.69
N ARG A 90 -19.58 -2.91 12.40
CA ARG A 90 -19.37 -4.23 13.04
C ARG A 90 -20.37 -4.54 14.16
N ARG A 91 -21.04 -3.54 14.72
CA ARG A 91 -21.94 -3.68 15.88
C ARG A 91 -23.42 -3.53 15.55
N CYS A 92 -23.77 -3.07 14.34
CA CYS A 92 -25.16 -2.98 13.92
C CYS A 92 -25.70 -4.33 13.43
N THR A 93 -27.01 -4.41 13.18
CA THR A 93 -27.65 -5.64 12.71
C THR A 93 -27.26 -5.97 11.27
N GLN A 94 -27.54 -7.19 10.84
CA GLN A 94 -27.23 -7.63 9.48
C GLN A 94 -27.98 -6.82 8.41
N GLU A 95 -29.22 -6.41 8.69
CA GLU A 95 -30.02 -5.55 7.81
C GLU A 95 -29.38 -4.16 7.68
N ALA A 96 -28.92 -3.58 8.79
CA ALA A 96 -28.25 -2.28 8.79
C ALA A 96 -26.90 -2.33 8.05
N GLN A 97 -26.14 -3.42 8.21
CA GLN A 97 -24.92 -3.65 7.42
C GLN A 97 -25.24 -3.71 5.92
N ALA A 98 -26.27 -4.47 5.52
CA ALA A 98 -26.66 -4.59 4.12
C ALA A 98 -27.03 -3.23 3.49
N VAL A 99 -27.77 -2.39 4.20
CA VAL A 99 -28.10 -1.03 3.76
C VAL A 99 -26.86 -0.16 3.60
N LEU A 100 -25.93 -0.20 4.58
CA LEU A 100 -24.68 0.55 4.51
C LEU A 100 -23.83 0.13 3.31
N THR A 101 -23.71 -1.19 3.07
CA THR A 101 -22.99 -1.72 1.90
C THR A 101 -23.64 -1.30 0.60
N GLN A 102 -24.98 -1.42 0.47
CA GLN A 102 -25.69 -1.03 -0.73
C GLN A 102 -25.53 0.47 -1.01
N THR A 103 -25.64 1.30 0.03
CA THR A 103 -25.44 2.74 -0.09
C THR A 103 -24.03 3.06 -0.58
N ALA A 104 -23.01 2.47 0.03
CA ALA A 104 -21.61 2.67 -0.37
C ALA A 104 -21.32 2.26 -1.82
N LEU A 105 -21.99 1.21 -2.33
CA LEU A 105 -21.86 0.76 -3.72
C LEU A 105 -22.50 1.72 -4.73
N LEU A 106 -23.55 2.43 -4.33
CA LEU A 106 -24.27 3.38 -5.19
C LEU A 106 -23.63 4.77 -5.22
N LEU A 107 -22.77 5.09 -4.25
CA LEU A 107 -22.08 6.37 -4.22
C LEU A 107 -21.03 6.46 -5.35
N PRO A 108 -20.95 7.59 -6.06
CA PRO A 108 -19.95 7.79 -7.08
C PRO A 108 -18.54 7.77 -6.47
N LYS A 109 -17.64 6.96 -7.04
CA LYS A 109 -16.23 6.93 -6.67
C LYS A 109 -15.52 8.11 -7.32
N ASN A 110 -15.59 9.30 -6.71
CA ASN A 110 -14.88 10.46 -7.21
C ASN A 110 -13.40 10.38 -6.81
N GLY A 111 -12.57 9.83 -7.71
CA GLY A 111 -11.14 10.11 -7.79
C GLY A 111 -10.88 10.87 -9.08
N GLY A 112 -10.79 12.21 -9.01
CA GLY A 112 -10.44 13.02 -10.18
C GLY A 112 -10.65 14.52 -10.00
N GLY A 113 -9.57 15.23 -9.66
CA GLY A 113 -9.34 16.62 -10.05
C GLY A 113 -10.17 17.71 -9.36
N VAL A 114 -9.56 18.38 -8.39
CA VAL A 114 -9.84 19.80 -8.15
C VAL A 114 -9.54 20.52 -9.46
N ALA A 115 -10.58 21.01 -10.14
CA ALA A 115 -10.40 21.96 -11.22
C ALA A 115 -9.97 23.29 -10.60
N ASP A 116 -8.75 23.72 -10.94
CA ASP A 116 -8.25 25.07 -10.72
C ASP A 116 -9.27 26.09 -11.24
N GLU A 117 -9.97 26.76 -10.33
CA GLU A 117 -10.63 28.02 -10.61
C GLU A 117 -9.54 29.11 -10.65
N LYS A 118 -8.79 29.17 -11.77
CA LYS A 118 -8.00 30.37 -12.07
C LYS A 118 -8.96 31.44 -12.55
N THR A 119 -9.30 32.33 -11.62
CA THR A 119 -9.79 33.67 -11.92
C THR A 119 -8.71 34.39 -12.75
N GLY A 120 -9.07 34.78 -13.97
CA GLY A 120 -8.30 35.60 -14.88
C GLY A 120 -9.23 36.23 -15.90
#